data_AF-A0A9W6MWP0-F1
#
_entry.id   AF-A0A9W6MWP0-F1
#
_cell.length_a   1.000
_cell.length_b   1.000
_cell.length_c   1.000
_cell.angle_alpha   90.00
_cell.angle_beta   90.00
_cell.angle_gamma   90.00
#
_symmetry.space_group_name_H-M   'P 1'
#
loop_
_entity.id
_entity.type
_entity.pdbx_description
1 polymer ?
#
loop_
_entity_poly.entity_id
_entity_poly.type
_entity_poly.pdbx_seq_one_letter_code
_entity_poly.pdbx_strand_id
1 'polypeptide(L)'
;MAEPRAALPPIRCRWDGEAFIPERRFARICDNRFIIGELYPLVVEEERSQATHNHYFAAVHDAWVNLPDDMAERWPTAEHLRKWALIKAGYRDERTVPCATAAEAQRVRALVKGLDDYAVVLVHENVVSVFTAKTQSTKAMKKAEFQESKQKVLDVLAELIGVRTRELERAAGQAA
;
A
#
# COMPACT_ATOMS: atom_id res chain seq x y z
N MET A 1 -41.27 9.52 4.28
CA MET A 1 -39.83 9.81 4.43
C MET A 1 -39.08 8.73 3.67
N ALA A 2 -38.34 9.08 2.63
CA ALA A 2 -37.60 8.11 1.82
C ALA A 2 -36.33 7.67 2.56
N GLU A 3 -36.14 6.36 2.74
CA GLU A 3 -34.91 5.80 3.30
C GLU A 3 -33.68 6.29 2.50
N PRO A 4 -32.54 6.53 3.17
CA PRO A 4 -31.31 6.89 2.47
C PRO A 4 -30.92 5.72 1.55
N ARG A 5 -31.02 5.92 0.22
CA ARG A 5 -30.57 4.94 -0.78
C ARG A 5 -29.10 4.65 -0.50
N ALA A 6 -28.80 3.43 -0.05
CA ALA A 6 -27.44 2.92 -0.02
C ALA A 6 -26.76 3.20 -1.37
N ALA A 7 -25.51 3.68 -1.32
CA ALA A 7 -24.74 4.00 -2.50
C ALA A 7 -24.68 2.78 -3.44
N LEU A 8 -24.97 2.99 -4.73
CA LEU A 8 -24.87 1.94 -5.73
C LEU A 8 -23.39 1.58 -5.93
N PRO A 9 -23.03 0.28 -5.97
CA PRO A 9 -21.69 -0.10 -6.40
C PRO A 9 -21.49 0.27 -7.88
N PRO A 10 -20.24 0.49 -8.33
CA PRO A 10 -19.95 0.70 -9.75
C PRO A 10 -20.53 -0.43 -10.62
N ILE A 11 -21.38 -0.05 -11.58
CA ILE A 11 -22.01 -0.99 -12.51
C ILE A 11 -21.09 -1.16 -13.72
N ARG A 12 -20.67 -2.40 -13.96
CA ARG A 12 -19.86 -2.71 -15.14
C ARG A 12 -20.76 -2.89 -16.35
N CYS A 13 -20.50 -2.08 -17.37
CA CYS A 13 -21.17 -2.13 -18.64
C CYS A 13 -20.18 -2.44 -19.77
N ARG A 14 -20.64 -3.20 -20.76
CA ARG A 14 -19.96 -3.40 -22.02
C ARG A 14 -20.53 -2.43 -23.04
N TRP A 15 -19.65 -1.71 -23.73
CA TRP A 15 -20.02 -0.95 -24.92
C TRP A 15 -20.13 -1.93 -26.10
N ASP A 16 -21.27 -1.94 -26.78
CA ASP A 16 -21.53 -2.79 -27.96
C ASP A 16 -21.52 -2.02 -29.29
N GLY A 17 -21.28 -0.71 -29.26
CA GLY A 17 -21.33 0.18 -30.42
C GLY A 17 -22.55 1.09 -30.46
N GLU A 18 -23.57 0.79 -29.67
CA GLU A 18 -24.83 1.54 -29.62
C GLU A 18 -25.24 1.90 -28.18
N ALA A 19 -25.07 0.97 -27.24
CA ALA A 19 -25.46 1.13 -25.86
C ALA A 19 -24.45 0.54 -24.86
N PHE A 20 -24.57 0.99 -23.61
CA PHE A 20 -23.87 0.37 -22.48
C PHE A 20 -24.75 -0.74 -21.90
N ILE A 21 -24.35 -1.99 -22.12
CA ILE A 21 -25.08 -3.16 -21.62
C ILE A 21 -24.48 -3.61 -20.28
N PRO A 22 -25.22 -3.56 -19.16
CA PRO A 22 -24.72 -4.03 -17.87
C PRO A 22 -24.41 -5.52 -17.93
N GLU A 23 -23.34 -5.95 -17.25
CA GLU A 23 -23.07 -7.39 -17.12
C GLU A 23 -24.23 -8.09 -16.40
N ARG A 24 -24.45 -9.38 -16.72
CA ARG A 24 -25.59 -10.17 -16.23
C ARG A 24 -25.79 -10.13 -14.71
N ARG A 25 -24.71 -10.06 -13.92
CA ARG A 25 -24.77 -9.98 -12.46
C ARG A 25 -25.42 -8.69 -11.93
N PHE A 26 -25.39 -7.61 -12.71
CA PHE A 26 -25.92 -6.30 -12.34
C PHE A 26 -27.33 -6.05 -12.87
N ALA A 27 -27.86 -6.91 -13.75
CA ALA A 27 -29.18 -6.75 -14.36
C ALA A 27 -30.28 -6.48 -13.32
N ARG A 28 -30.38 -7.35 -12.30
CA ARG A 28 -31.38 -7.21 -11.22
C ARG A 28 -31.26 -5.89 -10.44
N ILE A 29 -30.03 -5.38 -10.26
CA ILE A 29 -29.83 -4.10 -9.56
C ILE A 29 -30.26 -2.95 -10.48
N CYS A 30 -29.99 -3.05 -11.78
CA CYS A 30 -30.38 -2.03 -12.75
C CYS A 30 -31.91 -1.93 -12.85
N ASP A 31 -32.60 -3.06 -13.00
CA ASP A 31 -34.07 -3.13 -13.10
C ASP A 31 -34.77 -2.52 -11.88
N ASN A 32 -34.18 -2.68 -10.69
CA ASN A 32 -34.74 -2.18 -9.44
C ASN A 32 -34.45 -0.70 -9.17
N ARG A 33 -33.46 -0.11 -9.85
CA ARG A 33 -32.85 1.16 -9.42
C ARG A 33 -32.85 2.24 -10.49
N PHE A 34 -32.90 1.87 -11.76
CA PHE A 34 -32.95 2.80 -12.89
C PHE A 34 -34.34 2.84 -13.51
N ILE A 35 -34.74 4.02 -13.96
CA ILE A 35 -36.05 4.26 -14.58
C ILE A 35 -35.86 4.43 -16.09
N ILE A 36 -36.73 3.77 -16.87
CA ILE A 36 -36.72 3.88 -18.32
C ILE A 36 -36.99 5.34 -18.72
N GLY A 37 -36.09 5.92 -19.52
CA GLY A 37 -36.18 7.30 -20.01
C GLY A 37 -35.57 8.36 -19.09
N GLU A 38 -35.10 8.00 -17.90
CA GLU A 38 -34.38 8.92 -17.02
C GLU A 38 -32.91 9.05 -17.46
N LEU A 39 -32.36 10.28 -17.39
CA LEU A 39 -30.97 10.56 -17.72
C LEU A 39 -30.09 10.36 -16.49
N TYR A 40 -29.10 9.48 -16.60
CA TYR A 40 -28.08 9.27 -15.58
C TYR A 40 -26.70 9.70 -16.11
N PRO A 41 -25.89 10.41 -15.30
CA PRO A 41 -24.53 10.75 -15.69
C PRO A 41 -23.70 9.48 -15.80
N LEU A 42 -23.17 9.21 -16.99
CA LEU A 42 -22.20 8.14 -17.19
C LEU A 42 -20.80 8.68 -16.90
N VAL A 43 -20.15 8.11 -15.90
CA VAL A 43 -18.75 8.42 -15.59
C VAL A 43 -17.94 7.16 -15.87
N VAL A 44 -16.83 7.32 -16.62
CA VAL A 44 -15.82 6.26 -16.68
C VAL A 44 -15.17 6.21 -15.30
N GLU A 45 -15.59 5.22 -14.52
CA GLU A 45 -15.06 4.96 -13.20
C GLU A 45 -13.62 4.45 -13.37
N GLU A 46 -12.70 5.40 -13.40
CA GLU A 46 -11.27 5.16 -13.38
C GLU A 46 -10.76 4.85 -11.96
N GLU A 47 -11.64 4.53 -11.00
CA GLU A 47 -11.26 4.05 -9.69
C GLU A 47 -10.17 2.99 -9.85
N ARG A 48 -9.10 3.20 -9.08
CA ARG A 48 -8.03 2.22 -8.90
C ARG A 48 -8.70 0.87 -8.73
N SER A 49 -8.51 -0.02 -9.70
CA SER A 49 -9.17 -1.31 -9.66
C SER A 49 -8.91 -1.93 -8.29
N GLN A 50 -9.97 -2.28 -7.55
CA GLN A 50 -9.84 -3.01 -6.28
C GLN A 50 -8.96 -4.25 -6.48
N ALA A 51 -8.94 -4.83 -7.70
CA ALA A 51 -8.03 -5.90 -8.05
C ALA A 51 -6.55 -5.48 -8.02
N THR A 52 -6.20 -4.27 -8.45
CA THR A 52 -4.82 -3.74 -8.31
C THR A 52 -4.43 -3.59 -6.85
N HIS A 53 -5.34 -3.08 -6.02
CA HIS A 53 -5.10 -2.92 -4.59
C HIS A 53 -4.93 -4.30 -3.94
N ASN A 54 -5.85 -5.23 -4.18
CA ASN A 54 -5.78 -6.60 -3.67
C ASN A 54 -4.50 -7.31 -4.12
N HIS A 55 -4.14 -7.20 -5.41
CA HIS A 55 -2.88 -7.73 -5.93
C HIS A 55 -1.67 -7.18 -5.19
N TYR A 56 -1.65 -5.87 -4.90
CA TYR A 56 -0.54 -5.26 -4.19
C TYR A 56 -0.39 -5.83 -2.77
N PHE A 57 -1.46 -5.91 -2.00
CA PHE A 57 -1.40 -6.49 -0.65
C PHE A 57 -1.07 -7.98 -0.66
N ALA A 58 -1.57 -8.73 -1.64
CA ALA A 58 -1.22 -10.14 -1.83
C ALA A 58 0.29 -10.30 -2.12
N ALA A 59 0.84 -9.54 -3.07
CA ALA A 59 2.25 -9.62 -3.42
C ALA A 59 3.18 -9.24 -2.24
N VAL A 60 2.78 -8.25 -1.42
CA VAL A 60 3.52 -7.90 -0.20
C VAL A 60 3.45 -9.02 0.84
N HIS A 61 2.29 -9.65 1.00
CA HIS A 61 2.14 -10.80 1.89
C HIS A 61 3.00 -11.98 1.45
N ASP A 62 2.97 -12.31 0.16
CA ASP A 62 3.79 -13.38 -0.42
C ASP A 62 5.28 -13.09 -0.20
N ALA A 63 5.73 -11.84 -0.42
CA ALA A 63 7.10 -11.44 -0.13
C ALA A 63 7.46 -11.62 1.35
N TRP A 64 6.55 -11.28 2.27
CA TRP A 64 6.74 -11.41 3.72
C TRP A 64 6.83 -12.87 4.18
N VAL A 65 5.96 -13.75 3.69
CA VAL A 65 5.98 -15.20 4.03
C VAL A 65 7.26 -15.88 3.52
N ASN A 66 7.86 -15.35 2.46
CA ASN A 66 9.12 -15.85 1.91
C ASN A 66 10.37 -15.15 2.50
N LEU A 67 10.24 -14.38 3.58
CA LEU A 67 11.38 -13.90 4.37
C LEU A 67 11.94 -15.04 5.23
N PRO A 68 13.25 -15.06 5.54
CA PRO A 68 13.79 -16.01 6.50
C PRO A 68 13.42 -15.57 7.92
N ASP A 69 13.46 -16.50 8.86
CA ASP A 69 12.96 -16.31 10.23
C ASP A 69 13.64 -15.14 10.97
N ASP A 70 14.91 -14.88 10.68
CA ASP A 70 15.71 -13.79 11.26
C ASP A 70 15.22 -12.39 10.85
N MET A 71 14.71 -12.24 9.62
CA MET A 71 14.09 -10.99 9.15
C MET A 71 12.59 -10.93 9.45
N ALA A 72 11.93 -12.07 9.62
CA ALA A 72 10.55 -12.11 10.08
C ALA A 72 10.42 -11.48 11.49
N GLU A 73 11.45 -11.62 12.33
CA GLU A 73 11.51 -10.93 13.63
C GLU A 73 11.59 -9.39 13.47
N ARG A 74 12.28 -8.91 12.43
CA ARG A 74 12.37 -7.47 12.11
C ARG A 74 11.05 -6.89 11.62
N TRP A 75 10.26 -7.68 10.88
CA TRP A 75 8.95 -7.27 10.38
C TRP A 75 7.89 -8.26 10.83
N PRO A 76 7.29 -8.06 12.02
CA PRO A 76 6.36 -9.02 12.61
C PRO A 76 5.12 -9.31 11.75
N THR A 77 4.76 -8.40 10.84
CA THR A 77 3.64 -8.58 9.92
C THR A 77 3.98 -8.05 8.53
N ALA A 78 3.24 -8.50 7.51
CA ALA A 78 3.34 -7.96 6.15
C ALA A 78 3.12 -6.44 6.09
N GLU A 79 2.34 -5.87 7.03
CA GLU A 79 2.14 -4.43 7.13
C GLU A 79 3.42 -3.69 7.57
N HIS A 80 4.20 -4.26 8.48
CA HIS A 80 5.51 -3.71 8.86
C HIS A 80 6.47 -3.68 7.67
N LEU A 81 6.53 -4.79 6.92
CA LEU A 81 7.35 -4.88 5.70
C LEU A 81 6.90 -3.83 4.67
N ARG A 82 5.59 -3.70 4.45
CA ARG A 82 5.00 -2.71 3.53
C ARG A 82 5.38 -1.28 3.88
N LYS A 83 5.22 -0.91 5.16
CA LYS A 83 5.49 0.45 5.66
C LYS A 83 6.98 0.79 5.54
N TRP A 84 7.84 -0.15 5.90
CA TRP A 84 9.28 -0.01 5.69
C TRP A 84 9.64 0.14 4.20
N ALA A 85 9.06 -0.67 3.32
CA ALA A 85 9.33 -0.62 1.89
C ALA A 85 8.86 0.71 1.28
N LEU A 86 7.71 1.25 1.72
CA LEU A 86 7.25 2.59 1.33
C LEU A 86 8.24 3.68 1.74
N ILE A 87 8.75 3.60 2.96
CA ILE A 87 9.77 4.52 3.47
C ILE A 87 11.04 4.41 2.63
N LYS A 88 11.53 3.20 2.34
CA LYS A 88 12.70 2.97 1.48
C LYS A 88 12.48 3.49 0.05
N ALA A 89 11.28 3.32 -0.49
CA ALA A 89 10.87 3.79 -1.82
C ALA A 89 10.66 5.33 -1.92
N GLY A 90 10.75 6.06 -0.80
CA GLY A 90 10.59 7.52 -0.75
C GLY A 90 9.15 8.00 -0.55
N TYR A 91 8.17 7.12 -0.38
CA TYR A 91 6.78 7.47 -0.05
C TYR A 91 6.61 7.64 1.46
N ARG A 92 7.25 8.67 2.01
CA ARG A 92 7.29 8.97 3.43
C ARG A 92 7.12 10.46 3.71
N ASP A 93 6.71 10.76 4.92
CA ASP A 93 6.87 12.07 5.53
C ASP A 93 8.10 12.02 6.45
N GLU A 94 8.94 13.05 6.36
CA GLU A 94 10.17 13.18 7.12
C GLU A 94 10.04 14.32 8.13
N ARG A 95 10.46 14.05 9.37
CA ARG A 95 10.53 15.05 10.44
C ARG A 95 11.87 14.94 11.14
N THR A 96 12.51 16.08 11.35
CA THR A 96 13.78 16.16 12.07
C THR A 96 13.57 16.85 13.40
N VAL A 97 13.99 16.20 14.48
CA VAL A 97 13.90 16.69 15.85
C VAL A 97 15.31 16.86 16.38
N PRO A 98 15.84 18.09 16.47
CA PRO A 98 17.07 18.35 17.18
C PRO A 98 16.84 18.23 18.69
N CYS A 99 17.72 17.49 19.37
CA CYS A 99 17.73 17.34 20.82
C CYS A 99 18.95 18.04 21.43
N ALA A 100 18.90 18.34 22.72
CA ALA A 100 20.04 18.98 23.40
C ALA A 100 21.21 18.01 23.59
N THR A 101 20.93 16.71 23.70
CA THR A 101 21.95 15.67 23.96
C THR A 101 21.64 14.37 23.21
N ALA A 102 22.65 13.53 23.03
CA ALA A 102 22.48 12.17 22.47
C ALA A 102 21.57 11.28 23.35
N ALA A 103 21.63 11.45 24.67
CA ALA A 103 20.76 10.73 25.60
C ALA A 103 19.29 11.10 25.43
N GLU A 104 19.00 12.39 25.20
CA GLU A 104 17.65 12.85 24.87
C GLU A 104 17.18 12.32 23.52
N ALA A 105 18.05 12.29 22.51
CA ALA A 105 17.73 11.73 21.19
C ALA A 105 17.29 10.26 21.27
N GLN A 106 17.93 9.44 22.13
CA GLN A 106 17.49 8.06 22.36
C GLN A 106 16.12 7.98 23.06
N ARG A 107 15.81 8.90 23.98
CA ARG A 107 14.48 8.96 24.61
C ARG A 107 13.40 9.35 23.60
N VAL A 108 13.68 10.33 22.74
CA VAL A 108 12.77 10.70 21.65
C VAL A 108 12.56 9.54 20.68
N ARG A 109 13.62 8.81 20.32
CA ARG A 109 13.50 7.59 19.51
C ARG A 109 12.57 6.56 20.13
N ALA A 110 12.73 6.29 21.43
CA ALA A 110 11.88 5.33 22.15
C ALA A 110 10.42 5.79 22.20
N LEU A 111 10.19 7.09 22.45
CA LEU A 111 8.85 7.68 22.45
C LEU A 111 8.18 7.55 21.08
N VAL A 112 8.88 7.91 20.00
CA VAL A 112 8.34 7.83 18.63
C VAL A 112 7.97 6.39 18.27
N LYS A 113 8.84 5.42 18.58
CA LYS A 113 8.54 4.00 18.37
C LYS A 113 7.30 3.53 19.15
N GLY A 114 7.08 4.07 20.34
CA GLY A 114 5.86 3.77 21.13
C GLY A 114 4.58 4.38 20.55
N LEU A 115 4.69 5.46 19.76
CA LEU A 115 3.56 6.14 19.13
C LEU A 115 3.24 5.62 17.73
N ASP A 116 4.27 5.24 16.97
CA ASP A 116 4.17 4.70 15.62
C ASP A 116 5.17 3.56 15.45
N ASP A 117 4.69 2.33 15.65
CA ASP A 117 5.49 1.11 15.53
C ASP A 117 6.02 0.87 14.10
N TYR A 118 5.41 1.52 13.11
CA TYR A 118 5.82 1.43 11.71
C TYR A 118 6.87 2.49 11.30
N ALA A 119 7.17 3.46 12.17
CA ALA A 119 8.10 4.53 11.86
C ALA A 119 9.54 4.01 11.80
N VAL A 120 10.29 4.45 10.79
CA VAL A 120 11.74 4.30 10.77
C VAL A 120 12.35 5.52 11.45
N VAL A 121 13.08 5.29 12.52
CA VAL A 121 13.73 6.34 13.30
C VAL A 121 15.24 6.18 13.25
N LEU A 122 15.92 7.18 12.69
CA LEU A 122 17.37 7.27 12.66
C LEU A 122 17.82 8.31 13.68
N VAL A 123 18.87 8.00 14.42
CA VAL A 123 19.50 8.94 15.36
C VAL A 123 20.92 9.16 14.90
N HIS A 124 21.27 10.40 14.65
CA HIS A 124 22.63 10.84 14.35
C HIS A 124 23.02 11.86 15.42
N GLU A 125 23.93 11.48 16.31
CA GLU A 125 24.34 12.28 17.48
C GLU A 125 23.14 12.71 18.33
N ASN A 126 22.81 14.00 18.36
CA ASN A 126 21.68 14.59 19.07
C ASN A 126 20.50 14.92 18.14
N VAL A 127 20.49 14.46 16.90
CA VAL A 127 19.42 14.71 15.93
C VAL A 127 18.67 13.41 15.64
N VAL A 128 17.33 13.47 15.71
CA VAL A 128 16.44 12.35 15.40
C VAL A 128 15.70 12.63 14.09
N SER A 129 15.87 11.76 13.11
CA SER A 129 15.10 11.75 11.87
C SER A 129 14.02 10.67 11.95
N VAL A 130 12.77 11.10 11.86
CA VAL A 130 11.58 10.25 11.89
C VAL A 130 10.98 10.17 10.49
N PHE A 131 10.81 8.95 10.00
CA PHE A 131 10.18 8.66 8.73
C PHE A 131 8.89 7.86 8.95
N THR A 132 7.76 8.43 8.54
CA THR A 132 6.46 7.75 8.58
C THR A 132 5.99 7.49 7.15
N ALA A 133 5.55 6.27 6.85
CA ALA A 133 5.07 5.93 5.52
C ALA A 133 3.79 6.71 5.17
N LYS A 134 3.73 7.25 3.94
CA LYS A 134 2.52 7.92 3.46
C LYS A 134 1.34 6.96 3.40
N THR A 135 0.16 7.49 3.69
CA THR A 135 -1.08 6.74 3.55
C THR A 135 -1.38 6.47 2.07
N GLN A 136 -1.67 5.22 1.74
CA GLN A 136 -2.05 4.79 0.39
C GLN A 136 -3.58 4.70 0.23
N SER A 137 -4.35 5.23 1.19
CA SER A 137 -5.82 5.17 1.13
C SER A 137 -6.35 5.86 -0.13
N THR A 138 -7.52 5.42 -0.60
CA THR A 138 -8.17 6.00 -1.80
C THR A 138 -8.49 7.48 -1.63
N LYS A 139 -8.70 7.93 -0.39
CA LYS A 139 -8.97 9.35 -0.07
C LYS A 139 -7.69 10.21 -0.09
N ALA A 140 -6.55 9.64 0.29
CA ALA A 140 -5.34 10.42 0.57
C ALA A 140 -4.31 10.41 -0.56
N MET A 141 -4.38 9.45 -1.48
CA MET A 141 -3.44 9.31 -2.59
C MET A 141 -4.23 9.34 -3.90
N LYS A 142 -3.64 9.75 -5.02
CA LYS A 142 -4.28 9.65 -6.36
C LYS A 142 -3.79 8.43 -7.16
N LYS A 143 -4.59 7.95 -8.12
CA LYS A 143 -4.37 6.68 -8.86
C LYS A 143 -2.94 6.54 -9.39
N ALA A 144 -2.42 7.57 -10.06
CA ALA A 144 -1.08 7.56 -10.63
C ALA A 144 -0.01 7.36 -9.54
N GLU A 145 -0.09 8.13 -8.45
CA GLU A 145 0.83 8.02 -7.30
C GLU A 145 0.73 6.65 -6.60
N PHE A 146 -0.46 6.05 -6.55
CA PHE A 146 -0.61 4.69 -6.04
C PHE A 146 0.06 3.64 -6.92
N GLN A 147 -0.09 3.74 -8.25
CA GLN A 147 0.58 2.79 -9.16
C GLN A 147 2.09 2.94 -9.10
N GLU A 148 2.59 4.17 -9.05
CA GLU A 148 4.02 4.44 -8.92
C GLU A 148 4.56 3.92 -7.58
N SER A 149 3.87 4.18 -6.47
CA SER A 149 4.27 3.67 -5.16
C SER A 149 4.18 2.16 -5.06
N LYS A 150 3.14 1.54 -5.63
CA LYS A 150 3.03 0.09 -5.75
C LYS A 150 4.25 -0.48 -6.48
N GLN A 151 4.59 0.05 -7.65
CA GLN A 151 5.70 -0.46 -8.45
C GLN A 151 7.02 -0.36 -7.67
N LYS A 152 7.34 0.83 -7.14
CA LYS A 152 8.58 1.06 -6.38
C LYS A 152 8.67 0.19 -5.12
N VAL A 153 7.56 -0.05 -4.43
CA VAL A 153 7.53 -0.98 -3.28
C VAL A 153 7.83 -2.39 -3.74
N LEU A 154 7.19 -2.86 -4.82
CA LEU A 154 7.44 -4.21 -5.35
C LEU A 154 8.88 -4.37 -5.83
N ASP A 155 9.47 -3.34 -6.44
CA ASP A 155 10.89 -3.35 -6.85
C ASP A 155 11.82 -3.44 -5.64
N VAL A 156 11.54 -2.69 -4.56
CA VAL A 156 12.28 -2.76 -3.30
C VAL A 156 12.21 -4.15 -2.68
N LEU A 157 11.03 -4.79 -2.71
CA LEU A 157 10.84 -6.14 -2.18
C LEU A 157 11.51 -7.20 -3.06
N ALA A 158 11.43 -7.06 -4.38
CA ALA A 158 12.10 -7.93 -5.32
C ALA A 158 13.63 -7.84 -5.20
N GLU A 159 14.18 -6.64 -5.03
CA GLU A 159 15.60 -6.44 -4.72
C GLU A 159 15.98 -7.12 -3.41
N LEU A 160 15.20 -6.91 -2.34
CA LEU A 160 15.44 -7.53 -1.04
C LEU A 160 15.45 -9.06 -1.13
N ILE A 161 14.54 -9.66 -1.89
CA ILE A 161 14.49 -11.12 -2.11
C ILE A 161 15.65 -11.56 -3.01
N GLY A 162 15.94 -10.83 -4.10
CA GLY A 162 16.96 -11.18 -5.08
C GLY A 162 18.41 -11.05 -4.57
N VAL A 163 18.68 -10.09 -3.68
CA VAL A 163 19.96 -10.03 -2.95
C VAL A 163 20.18 -11.32 -2.15
N ARG A 164 19.13 -11.84 -1.50
CA ARG A 164 19.22 -13.09 -0.73
C ARG A 164 19.47 -14.31 -1.60
N THR A 165 18.80 -14.44 -2.75
CA THR A 165 19.08 -15.55 -3.68
C THR A 165 20.56 -15.61 -4.04
N ARG A 166 21.19 -14.45 -4.30
CA ARG A 166 22.61 -14.37 -4.62
C ARG A 166 23.52 -14.68 -3.42
N GLU A 167 23.13 -14.31 -2.20
CA GLU A 167 23.89 -14.65 -0.99
C GLU A 167 23.87 -16.16 -0.71
N LEU A 168 22.73 -16.83 -0.93
CA LEU A 168 22.61 -18.28 -0.85
C LEU A 168 23.51 -18.99 -1.88
N GLU A 169 23.49 -18.54 -3.13
CA GLU A 169 24.35 -19.07 -4.20
C GLU A 169 25.84 -18.93 -3.85
N ARG A 170 26.25 -17.80 -3.28
CA ARG A 170 27.63 -17.55 -2.84
C ARG A 170 28.03 -18.46 -1.68
N ALA A 171 27.17 -18.64 -0.68
CA ALA A 171 27.44 -19.52 0.45
C ALA A 171 27.54 -21.00 0.01
N ALA A 172 26.68 -21.44 -0.91
CA ALA A 172 26.71 -22.79 -1.46
C ALA A 172 27.99 -23.05 -2.29
N GLY A 173 28.43 -22.06 -3.08
CA GLY A 173 29.66 -22.16 -3.88
C GLY A 173 30.97 -22.09 -3.07
N GLN A 174 30.93 -21.68 -1.80
CA GLN A 174 32.09 -21.68 -0.89
C GLN A 174 32.18 -22.94 -0.03
N ALA A 175 31.12 -23.74 0.04
CA ALA A 175 31.02 -24.96 0.83
C ALA A 175 31.27 -26.25 0.01
N ALA A 176 31.57 -26.12 -1.28
CA ALA A 176 31.92 -27.21 -2.21
C ALA A 176 33.39 -27.11 -2.62
#